data_AF-A0A438HJ87-F1
#
_entry.id   AF-A0A438HJ87-F1
#
_cell.length_a   1.000
_cell.length_b   1.000
_cell.length_c   1.000
_cell.angle_alpha   90.00
_cell.angle_beta   90.00
_cell.angle_gamma   90.00
#
_symmetry.space_group_name_H-M   'P 1'
#
loop_
_entity.id
_entity.type
_entity.pdbx_description
1 polymer ?
#
loop_
_entity_poly.entity_id
_entity_poly.type
_entity_poly.pdbx_seq_one_letter_code
_entity_poly.pdbx_strand_id
1 'polypeptide(L)'
;MEFQVFAKGVDKDMVVLMAARASRLENQDAIDAAIVSMLADPKEILNLAHNKSEIERKVHSIIDKFAERGLRSLGVARQEVPAGNKESSGAPWEFVGLLPLFDPPRHDSAEQ
;
A
#
# COMPACT_ATOMS: atom_id res chain seq x y z
N MET A 1 15.49 -1.42 -4.64
CA MET A 1 14.48 -1.15 -3.60
C MET A 1 13.86 -2.49 -3.22
N GLU A 2 14.00 -2.96 -1.96
CA GLU A 2 13.38 -4.22 -1.53
C GLU A 2 11.93 -3.95 -1.11
N PHE A 3 10.95 -4.36 -1.92
CA PHE A 3 9.54 -4.35 -1.54
C PHE A 3 8.93 -5.71 -1.87
N GLN A 4 7.88 -6.05 -1.13
CA GLN A 4 7.28 -7.39 -1.18
C GLN A 4 5.89 -7.32 -1.80
N VAL A 5 5.60 -8.24 -2.71
CA VAL A 5 4.32 -8.33 -3.41
C VAL A 5 3.56 -9.55 -2.91
N PHE A 6 2.27 -9.37 -2.69
CA PHE A 6 1.37 -10.33 -2.05
C PHE A 6 0.16 -10.70 -2.92
N ALA A 7 -0.24 -9.83 -3.86
CA ALA A 7 -1.31 -10.13 -4.80
C ALA A 7 -0.82 -11.10 -5.89
N LYS A 8 -1.66 -12.09 -6.23
CA LYS A 8 -1.37 -13.05 -7.30
C LYS A 8 -1.52 -12.37 -8.66
N GLY A 9 -0.54 -12.57 -9.55
CA GLY A 9 -0.52 -11.95 -10.88
C GLY A 9 -0.15 -10.46 -10.87
N VAL A 10 0.38 -9.95 -9.76
CA VAL A 10 0.95 -8.61 -9.68
C VAL A 10 2.47 -8.74 -9.56
N ASP A 11 3.19 -8.11 -10.48
CA ASP A 11 4.64 -8.03 -10.47
C ASP A 11 5.14 -6.75 -9.78
N LYS A 12 6.44 -6.73 -9.47
CA LYS A 12 7.09 -5.60 -8.80
C LYS A 12 6.90 -4.28 -9.55
N ASP A 13 7.08 -4.29 -10.86
CA ASP A 13 6.86 -3.12 -11.72
C ASP A 13 5.42 -2.62 -11.67
N MET A 14 4.46 -3.54 -11.55
CA MET A 14 3.05 -3.21 -11.45
C MET A 14 2.71 -2.52 -10.13
N VAL A 15 3.33 -2.94 -9.01
CA VAL A 15 3.18 -2.25 -7.71
C VAL A 15 3.76 -0.84 -7.76
N VAL A 16 4.94 -0.65 -8.36
CA VAL A 16 5.55 0.67 -8.54
C VAL A 16 4.66 1.55 -9.42
N LEU A 17 4.13 1.00 -10.51
CA LEU A 17 3.19 1.70 -11.38
C LEU A 17 1.90 2.09 -10.65
N MET A 18 1.35 1.21 -9.81
CA MET A 18 0.18 1.49 -8.97
C MET A 18 0.49 2.61 -7.97
N ALA A 19 1.62 2.57 -7.27
CA ALA A 19 2.04 3.60 -6.32
C ALA A 19 2.27 4.95 -7.01
N ALA A 20 2.97 4.96 -8.16
CA ALA A 20 3.20 6.17 -8.94
C ALA A 20 1.90 6.79 -9.47
N ARG A 21 0.92 5.95 -9.85
CA ARG A 21 -0.41 6.41 -10.29
C ARG A 21 -1.28 6.90 -9.13
N ALA A 22 -1.24 6.22 -7.99
CA ALA A 22 -1.89 6.69 -6.76
C ALA A 22 -1.24 7.96 -6.20
N SER A 23 0.01 8.29 -6.54
CA SER A 23 0.58 9.60 -6.23
C SER A 23 -0.01 10.74 -7.07
N ARG A 24 -0.68 10.45 -8.18
CA ARG A 24 -1.34 11.45 -9.08
C ARG A 24 -2.83 11.61 -8.79
N LEU A 25 -3.27 11.35 -7.56
CA LEU A 25 -4.67 11.36 -7.10
C LEU A 25 -5.44 12.69 -7.28
N GLU A 26 -4.92 13.68 -7.99
CA GLU A 26 -5.71 14.81 -8.49
C GLU A 26 -6.54 14.48 -9.72
N ASN A 27 -6.15 13.49 -10.54
CA ASN A 27 -6.97 13.14 -11.71
C ASN A 27 -7.89 11.94 -11.42
N GLN A 28 -9.17 12.24 -11.38
CA GLN A 28 -10.25 11.45 -10.80
C GLN A 28 -10.71 10.25 -11.64
N ASP A 29 -9.90 9.77 -12.57
CA ASP A 29 -10.27 8.60 -13.37
C ASP A 29 -9.92 7.33 -12.59
N ALA A 30 -10.96 6.69 -12.06
CA ALA A 30 -10.88 5.32 -11.59
C ALA A 30 -10.35 4.48 -12.74
N ILE A 31 -9.08 4.06 -12.66
CA ILE A 31 -8.45 3.22 -13.67
C ILE A 31 -9.30 1.96 -13.81
N ASP A 32 -9.99 1.78 -14.94
CA ASP A 32 -10.58 0.51 -15.42
C ASP A 32 -11.19 -0.39 -14.32
N ALA A 33 -11.93 0.21 -13.38
CA ALA A 33 -12.54 -0.49 -12.24
C ALA A 33 -11.61 -0.89 -11.07
N ALA A 34 -10.52 -0.19 -10.73
CA ALA A 34 -9.77 -0.43 -9.48
C ALA A 34 -9.23 0.85 -8.79
N ILE A 35 -9.53 1.02 -7.49
CA ILE A 35 -8.97 2.04 -6.60
C ILE A 35 -7.64 1.54 -6.02
N VAL A 36 -6.60 2.37 -6.02
CA VAL A 36 -5.32 2.09 -5.36
C VAL A 36 -5.13 3.08 -4.21
N SER A 37 -4.87 2.57 -3.00
CA SER A 37 -4.59 3.39 -1.82
C SER A 37 -3.24 3.02 -1.21
N MET A 38 -2.54 4.05 -0.74
CA MET A 38 -1.25 3.97 -0.06
C MET A 38 -1.44 4.44 1.37
N LEU A 39 -1.41 3.52 2.34
CA LEU A 39 -1.53 3.85 3.75
C LEU A 39 -0.16 3.77 4.44
N ALA A 40 0.11 4.79 5.27
CA ALA A 40 1.30 4.86 6.10
C ALA A 40 1.31 3.82 7.23
N ASP A 41 0.14 3.28 7.57
CA ASP A 41 0.01 2.12 8.43
C ASP A 41 -0.47 0.90 7.61
N PRO A 42 0.43 -0.05 7.30
CA PRO A 42 0.07 -1.23 6.54
C PRO A 42 -0.88 -2.18 7.30
N LYS A 43 -1.00 -2.07 8.63
CA LYS A 43 -1.91 -2.94 9.41
C LYS A 43 -3.36 -2.50 9.24
N GLU A 44 -3.61 -1.19 9.13
CA GLU A 44 -4.95 -0.67 8.82
C GLU A 44 -5.46 -1.22 7.50
N ILE A 45 -4.67 -1.13 6.43
CA ILE A 45 -5.10 -1.62 5.11
C ILE A 45 -5.19 -3.15 5.06
N LEU A 46 -4.32 -3.83 5.81
CA LEU A 46 -4.40 -5.28 5.99
C LEU A 46 -5.71 -5.71 6.64
N ASN A 47 -6.25 -4.95 7.61
CA ASN A 47 -7.55 -5.24 8.23
C ASN A 47 -8.71 -5.11 7.25
N LEU A 48 -8.59 -4.25 6.25
CA LEU A 48 -9.58 -4.08 5.18
C LEU A 48 -9.44 -5.16 4.09
N ALA A 49 -8.30 -5.85 4.04
CA ALA A 49 -7.96 -6.73 2.95
C ALA A 49 -8.50 -8.16 3.11
N HIS A 50 -9.10 -8.72 2.06
CA HIS A 50 -9.64 -10.09 2.12
C HIS A 50 -8.53 -11.16 2.22
N ASN A 51 -7.33 -10.87 1.71
CA ASN A 51 -6.19 -11.79 1.74
C ASN A 51 -5.39 -11.74 3.05
N LYS A 52 -5.88 -11.00 4.07
CA LYS A 52 -5.25 -10.84 5.38
C LYS A 52 -4.74 -12.14 5.98
N SER A 53 -5.59 -13.16 6.09
CA SER A 53 -5.24 -14.40 6.79
C SER A 53 -4.04 -15.16 6.18
N GLU A 54 -3.78 -14.98 4.88
CA GLU A 54 -2.65 -15.62 4.19
C GLU A 54 -1.36 -14.81 4.35
N ILE A 55 -1.46 -13.48 4.35
CA ILE A 55 -0.30 -12.59 4.26
C ILE A 55 0.08 -11.94 5.60
N GLU A 56 -0.80 -11.90 6.59
CA GLU A 56 -0.63 -11.19 7.86
C GLU A 56 0.71 -11.51 8.53
N ARG A 57 1.04 -12.79 8.67
CA ARG A 57 2.31 -13.23 9.26
C ARG A 57 3.52 -12.71 8.49
N LYS A 58 3.46 -12.70 7.17
CA LYS A 58 4.54 -12.19 6.32
C LYS A 58 4.62 -10.67 6.39
N VAL A 59 3.48 -9.99 6.32
CA VAL A 59 3.38 -8.52 6.42
C VAL A 59 3.98 -8.05 7.74
N HIS A 60 3.58 -8.63 8.87
CA HIS A 60 4.17 -8.31 10.18
C HIS A 60 5.68 -8.52 10.18
N SER A 61 6.17 -9.68 9.72
CA SER A 61 7.61 -9.97 9.67
C SER A 61 8.40 -8.97 8.82
N ILE A 62 7.84 -8.45 7.73
CA ILE A 62 8.52 -7.45 6.89
C ILE A 62 8.48 -6.07 7.55
N ILE A 63 7.37 -5.71 8.18
CA ILE A 63 7.25 -4.45 8.93
C ILE A 63 8.32 -4.40 10.02
N ASP A 64 8.47 -5.50 10.77
CA ASP A 64 9.52 -5.62 11.78
C ASP A 64 10.91 -5.47 11.14
N LYS A 65 11.20 -6.18 10.03
CA LYS A 65 12.48 -6.03 9.31
C LYS A 65 12.76 -4.61 8.80
N PHE A 66 11.73 -3.88 8.39
CA PHE A 66 11.88 -2.49 7.96
C PHE A 66 12.11 -1.57 9.16
N ALA A 67 11.39 -1.77 10.26
CA ALA A 67 11.59 -1.04 11.51
C ALA A 67 12.99 -1.29 12.11
N GLU A 68 13.49 -2.53 12.09
CA GLU A 68 14.87 -2.89 12.49
C GLU A 68 15.93 -2.15 11.67
N ARG A 69 15.60 -1.77 10.43
CA ARG A 69 16.46 -0.98 9.54
C ARG A 69 16.23 0.53 9.64
N GLY A 70 15.34 0.98 10.54
CA GLY A 70 14.96 2.40 10.68
C GLY A 70 14.10 2.93 9.53
N LEU A 71 13.45 2.04 8.76
CA LEU A 71 12.59 2.38 7.64
C LEU A 71 11.12 2.28 8.04
N ARG A 72 10.30 3.23 7.58
CA ARG A 72 8.86 3.14 7.73
C ARG A 72 8.30 2.19 6.68
N SER A 73 7.17 1.55 6.98
CA SER A 73 6.49 0.65 6.06
C SER A 73 5.27 1.33 5.46
N LEU A 74 5.06 1.19 4.16
CA LEU A 74 3.90 1.72 3.45
C LEU A 74 3.15 0.56 2.78
N GLY A 75 1.87 0.42 3.11
CA GLY A 75 0.99 -0.61 2.55
C GLY A 75 0.31 -0.13 1.28
N VAL A 76 0.37 -0.92 0.22
CA VAL A 76 -0.38 -0.72 -1.02
C VAL A 76 -1.48 -1.75 -1.07
N ALA A 77 -2.72 -1.28 -1.18
CA ALA A 77 -3.85 -2.14 -1.50
C ALA A 77 -4.63 -1.59 -2.69
N ARG A 78 -5.29 -2.52 -3.37
CA ARG A 78 -6.22 -2.20 -4.45
C ARG A 78 -7.61 -2.70 -4.10
N GLN A 79 -8.63 -2.04 -4.59
CA GLN A 79 -10.02 -2.47 -4.49
C GLN A 79 -10.61 -2.40 -5.89
N GLU A 80 -11.22 -3.48 -6.38
CA GLU A 80 -11.98 -3.42 -7.64
C GLU A 80 -13.29 -2.68 -7.42
N VAL A 81 -13.60 -1.70 -8.27
CA VAL A 81 -14.83 -0.90 -8.24
C VAL A 81 -15.55 -1.08 -9.57
N PRO A 82 -16.47 -2.04 -9.68
CA PRO A 82 -17.14 -2.37 -10.95
C PRO A 82 -17.94 -1.19 -11.54
N ALA A 83 -18.27 -0.18 -10.72
CA ALA A 83 -19.03 0.99 -11.13
C ALA A 83 -18.17 2.17 -11.63
N GLY A 84 -16.83 2.08 -11.60
CA GLY A 84 -15.94 3.19 -11.98
C GLY A 84 -16.10 4.46 -11.11
N ASN A 85 -16.84 4.36 -10.00
CA ASN A 85 -17.21 5.50 -9.15
C ASN A 85 -16.76 5.26 -7.72
N LYS A 86 -16.02 6.24 -7.17
CA LYS A 86 -15.35 6.20 -5.86
C LYS A 86 -16.30 6.07 -4.67
N GLU A 87 -17.60 6.33 -4.88
CA GLU A 87 -18.65 6.26 -3.87
C GLU A 87 -19.38 4.91 -3.82
N SER A 88 -19.16 4.02 -4.81
CA SER A 88 -19.74 2.67 -4.75
C SER A 88 -19.00 1.80 -3.75
N SER A 89 -19.73 0.91 -3.08
CA SER A 89 -19.15 -0.19 -2.31
C SER A 89 -18.34 -1.09 -3.25
N GLY A 90 -17.05 -0.82 -3.38
CA GLY A 90 -16.13 -1.65 -4.15
C GLY A 90 -16.02 -3.06 -3.56
N ALA A 91 -15.37 -3.94 -4.32
CA ALA A 91 -14.90 -5.24 -3.86
C ALA A 91 -14.09 -5.12 -2.56
N PRO A 92 -13.93 -6.18 -1.76
CA PRO A 92 -13.03 -6.11 -0.61
C PRO A 92 -11.62 -5.71 -1.06
N TRP A 93 -10.89 -4.99 -0.21
CA TRP A 93 -9.53 -4.59 -0.53
C TRP A 93 -8.66 -5.84 -0.72
N GLU A 94 -7.74 -5.79 -1.64
CA GLU A 94 -6.69 -6.77 -1.82
C GLU A 94 -5.37 -6.09 -1.50
N PHE A 95 -4.66 -6.61 -0.50
CA PHE A 95 -3.33 -6.11 -0.17
C PHE A 95 -2.37 -6.54 -1.25
N VAL A 96 -1.78 -5.56 -1.94
CA VAL A 96 -0.94 -5.78 -3.11
C VAL A 96 0.52 -5.90 -2.71
N GLY A 97 1.00 -4.99 -1.87
CA GLY A 97 2.43 -4.94 -1.57
C GLY A 97 2.80 -4.02 -0.43
N LEU A 98 4.05 -4.15 0.03
CA LEU A 98 4.60 -3.38 1.14
C LEU A 98 5.93 -2.77 0.72
N LEU A 99 6.01 -1.43 0.79
CA LEU A 99 7.18 -0.66 0.39
C LEU A 99 7.87 -0.06 1.62
N PRO A 100 9.21 -0.05 1.67
CA PRO A 100 9.94 0.72 2.66
C PRO A 100 9.92 2.20 2.24
N LEU A 101 9.38 3.04 3.12
CA LEU A 101 9.46 4.49 3.01
C LEU A 101 10.62 4.97 3.89
N PHE A 102 11.55 5.70 3.28
CA PHE A 102 12.57 6.41 4.05
C PHE A 102 11.88 7.61 4.71
N ASP A 103 11.84 7.63 6.04
CA ASP A 103 11.43 8.80 6.81
C ASP A 103 12.71 9.62 7.03
N PRO A 104 12.99 10.67 6.23
CA PRO A 104 14.08 11.56 6.58
C PRO A 104 13.78 12.10 7.98
N PRO A 105 14.76 12.10 8.91
CA PRO A 105 14.53 12.68 10.22
C PRO A 105 13.96 14.08 10.01
N ARG A 106 12.77 14.35 10.57
CA ARG A 106 12.24 15.72 10.59
C ARG A 106 13.33 16.60 11.18
N HIS A 107 13.89 17.49 10.36
CA HIS A 107 14.86 18.48 10.79
C HIS A 107 14.13 19.60 11.58
N ASP A 108 13.37 19.21 12.61
CA ASP A 108 12.55 20.12 13.42
C ASP A 108 12.50 19.65 14.90
N SER A 109 13.59 19.05 15.39
CA SER A 109 13.80 18.86 16.83
C SER A 109 15.26 19.10 17.24
N ALA A 110 15.99 19.88 16.45
CA ALA A 110 17.27 20.42 16.83
C ALA A 110 17.28 21.94 16.70
N GLU A 111 16.20 22.61 17.15
CA GLU A 111 16.28 24.01 17.59
C GLU A 111 15.50 24.17 18.89
N GLN A 112 16.24 23.97 19.98
CA GLN A 112 16.10 24.49 21.35
C GLN A 112 15.00 23.93 22.28
#